data_AF-A0A8S2YPA4-F1
#
_entry.id   AF-A0A8S2YPA4-F1
#
_cell.length_a   1.000
_cell.length_b   1.000
_cell.length_c   1.000
_cell.angle_alpha   90.00
_cell.angle_beta   90.00
_cell.angle_gamma   90.00
#
_symmetry.space_group_name_H-M   'P 1'
#
loop_
_entity.id
_entity.type
_entity.pdbx_description
1 polymer ?
#
loop_
_entity_poly.entity_id
_entity_poly.type
_entity_poly.pdbx_seq_one_letter_code
_entity_poly.pdbx_strand_id
1 'polypeptide(L)'
;KQAFNAYKVQRIKEDKDQERIKLKQIKEEFETYLQQCEHMNSTIKYKKAEQIFGHLNIWTSVPERERRELYDDVVNYLEKKEKEEAKALKKRNVKALKDILENMAKVTFRTTWQEAQRLLLDNVEFVHDT
;
A
#
# COMPACT_ATOMS: atom_id res chain seq x y z
N LYS A 1 -15.60 5.27 53.90
CA LYS A 1 -16.51 4.91 52.77
C LYS A 1 -16.23 5.70 51.47
N GLN A 2 -15.89 7.00 51.51
CA GLN A 2 -15.57 7.80 50.30
C GLN A 2 -14.35 7.29 49.50
N ALA A 3 -13.25 6.92 50.17
CA ALA A 3 -12.03 6.47 49.49
C ALA A 3 -12.23 5.19 48.64
N PHE A 4 -13.03 4.23 49.11
CA PHE A 4 -13.33 3.00 48.37
C PHE A 4 -14.20 3.26 47.13
N ASN A 5 -15.18 4.17 47.25
CA ASN A 5 -16.02 4.56 46.11
C ASN A 5 -15.20 5.32 45.06
N ALA A 6 -14.30 6.21 45.48
CA ALA A 6 -13.39 6.91 44.58
C ALA A 6 -12.46 5.93 43.84
N TYR A 7 -11.87 4.97 44.55
CA TYR A 7 -11.06 3.91 43.94
C TYR A 7 -11.84 3.07 42.92
N LYS A 8 -13.07 2.66 43.26
CA LYS A 8 -13.93 1.89 42.35
C LYS A 8 -14.24 2.66 41.07
N VAL A 9 -14.56 3.96 41.18
CA VAL A 9 -14.83 4.82 40.02
C VAL A 9 -13.57 5.01 39.17
N GLN A 10 -12.44 5.26 39.80
CA GLN A 10 -11.15 5.43 39.12
C GLN A 10 -10.75 4.16 38.37
N ARG A 11 -10.89 2.98 38.99
CA ARG A 11 -10.61 1.69 38.33
C ARG A 11 -11.50 1.43 37.12
N ILE A 12 -12.81 1.67 37.23
CA ILE A 12 -13.74 1.51 36.08
C ILE A 12 -13.35 2.45 34.93
N LYS A 13 -12.89 3.66 35.25
CA LYS A 13 -12.43 4.63 34.25
C LYS A 13 -11.15 4.13 33.56
N GLU A 14 -10.17 3.69 34.34
CA GLU A 14 -8.89 3.17 33.84
C GLU A 14 -9.09 1.93 32.96
N ASP A 15 -9.94 0.99 33.37
CA ASP A 15 -10.22 -0.22 32.60
C ASP A 15 -10.86 0.11 31.24
N LYS A 16 -11.81 1.07 31.22
CA LYS A 16 -12.42 1.58 29.97
C LYS A 16 -11.41 2.29 29.07
N ASP A 17 -10.52 3.09 29.65
CA ASP A 17 -9.48 3.78 28.89
C ASP A 17 -8.48 2.78 28.29
N GLN A 18 -8.11 1.74 29.03
CA GLN A 18 -7.26 0.66 28.53
C GLN A 18 -7.92 -0.13 27.40
N GLU A 19 -9.21 -0.45 27.53
CA GLU A 19 -9.96 -1.13 26.47
C GLU A 19 -10.04 -0.28 25.20
N ARG A 20 -10.27 1.03 25.34
CA ARG A 20 -10.25 1.96 24.19
C ARG A 20 -8.88 1.99 23.50
N ILE A 21 -7.80 2.03 24.25
CA ILE A 21 -6.43 2.06 23.69
C ILE A 21 -6.14 0.75 22.96
N LYS A 22 -6.47 -0.41 23.55
CA LYS A 22 -6.28 -1.71 22.91
C LYS A 22 -7.07 -1.84 21.61
N LEU A 23 -8.34 -1.44 21.61
CA LEU A 23 -9.16 -1.46 20.40
C LEU A 23 -8.57 -0.55 19.31
N LYS A 24 -8.08 0.63 19.67
CA LYS A 24 -7.41 1.51 18.72
C LYS A 24 -6.16 0.85 18.11
N GLN A 25 -5.32 0.24 18.93
CA GLN A 25 -4.11 -0.47 18.47
C GLN A 25 -4.44 -1.63 17.53
N ILE A 26 -5.45 -2.45 17.87
CA ILE A 26 -5.87 -3.57 17.03
C ILE A 26 -6.31 -3.09 15.64
N LYS A 27 -7.02 -1.96 15.55
CA LYS A 27 -7.44 -1.40 14.26
C LYS A 27 -6.26 -0.86 13.46
N GLU A 28 -5.37 -0.10 14.10
CA GLU A 28 -4.18 0.45 13.45
C GLU A 28 -3.24 -0.66 12.95
N GLU A 29 -3.07 -1.74 13.72
CA GLU A 29 -2.31 -2.92 13.32
C GLU A 29 -2.96 -3.61 12.12
N PHE A 30 -4.29 -3.79 12.15
CA PHE A 30 -5.04 -4.38 11.03
C PHE A 30 -4.85 -3.59 9.72
N GLU A 31 -5.03 -2.27 9.78
CA GLU A 31 -4.83 -1.40 8.61
C GLU A 31 -3.40 -1.48 8.10
N THR A 32 -2.42 -1.31 9.00
CA THR A 32 -0.99 -1.32 8.65
C THR A 32 -0.60 -2.65 8.00
N TYR A 33 -1.07 -3.77 8.56
CA TYR A 33 -0.80 -5.10 8.02
C TYR A 33 -1.30 -5.23 6.58
N LEU A 34 -2.56 -4.86 6.31
CA LEU A 34 -3.11 -4.98 4.97
C LEU A 34 -2.46 -4.01 3.97
N GLN A 35 -2.08 -2.80 4.40
CA GLN A 35 -1.40 -1.83 3.54
C GLN A 35 0.01 -2.26 3.10
N GLN A 36 0.65 -3.15 3.88
CA GLN A 36 2.02 -3.63 3.65
C GLN A 36 2.08 -5.08 3.15
N CYS A 37 0.96 -5.81 3.17
CA CYS A 37 0.93 -7.20 2.78
C CYS A 37 1.11 -7.36 1.26
N GLU A 38 2.10 -8.16 0.85
CA GLU A 38 2.36 -8.47 -0.58
C GLU A 38 1.16 -9.10 -1.29
N HIS A 39 0.34 -9.86 -0.56
CA HIS A 39 -0.83 -10.53 -1.10
C HIS A 39 -2.08 -9.63 -1.10
N MET A 40 -1.92 -8.34 -0.84
CA MET A 40 -2.99 -7.33 -0.83
C MET A 40 -2.73 -6.27 -1.91
N ASN A 41 -3.79 -5.84 -2.60
CA ASN A 41 -3.80 -4.69 -3.52
C ASN A 41 -5.22 -4.12 -3.63
N SER A 42 -5.37 -2.96 -4.27
CA SER A 42 -6.65 -2.25 -4.37
C SER A 42 -7.76 -3.04 -5.10
N THR A 43 -7.41 -4.03 -5.93
CA THR A 43 -8.38 -4.79 -6.73
C THR A 43 -8.98 -6.00 -6.00
N ILE A 44 -8.39 -6.39 -4.86
CA ILE A 44 -8.88 -7.53 -4.09
C ILE A 44 -10.20 -7.17 -3.43
N LYS A 45 -11.25 -7.92 -3.76
CA LYS A 45 -12.56 -7.78 -3.12
C LYS A 45 -12.54 -8.36 -1.71
N TYR A 46 -13.32 -7.79 -0.79
CA TYR A 46 -13.42 -8.25 0.60
C TYR A 46 -13.59 -9.76 0.75
N LYS A 47 -14.49 -10.38 -0.04
CA LYS A 47 -14.73 -11.84 0.00
C LYS A 47 -13.46 -12.65 -0.32
N LYS A 48 -12.61 -12.15 -1.21
CA LYS A 48 -11.32 -12.79 -1.53
C LYS A 48 -10.31 -12.54 -0.43
N ALA A 49 -10.23 -11.32 0.11
CA ALA A 49 -9.40 -11.03 1.28
C ALA A 49 -9.77 -11.89 2.49
N GLU A 50 -11.07 -12.14 2.73
CA GLU A 50 -11.54 -13.06 3.77
C GLU A 50 -11.05 -14.50 3.55
N GLN A 51 -10.94 -14.96 2.31
CA GLN A 51 -10.33 -16.27 2.02
C GLN A 51 -8.82 -16.29 2.29
N ILE A 52 -8.13 -15.19 2.05
CA ILE A 52 -6.67 -15.07 2.21
C ILE A 52 -6.30 -14.89 3.68
N PHE A 53 -6.96 -13.97 4.38
CA PHE A 53 -6.60 -13.51 5.72
C PHE A 53 -7.53 -14.03 6.81
N GLY A 54 -8.66 -14.67 6.47
CA GLY A 54 -9.70 -15.08 7.43
C GLY A 54 -9.24 -15.97 8.57
N HIS A 55 -8.15 -16.69 8.37
CA HIS A 55 -7.54 -17.58 9.37
C HIS A 55 -6.53 -16.86 10.27
N LEU A 56 -6.17 -15.61 9.98
CA LEU A 56 -5.19 -14.85 10.73
C LEU A 56 -5.84 -14.15 11.91
N ASN A 57 -5.17 -14.16 13.06
CA ASN A 57 -5.68 -13.49 14.26
C ASN A 57 -5.95 -12.00 14.03
N ILE A 58 -5.08 -11.33 13.25
CA ILE A 58 -5.23 -9.90 12.92
C ILE A 58 -6.54 -9.60 12.17
N TRP A 59 -7.06 -10.56 11.41
CA TRP A 59 -8.33 -10.44 10.71
C TRP A 59 -9.52 -10.71 11.63
N THR A 60 -9.39 -11.64 12.57
CA THR A 60 -10.47 -12.01 13.50
C THR A 60 -10.54 -11.11 14.74
N SER A 61 -9.49 -10.36 15.06
CA SER A 61 -9.43 -9.46 16.21
C SER A 61 -10.28 -8.19 16.04
N VAL A 62 -10.65 -7.85 14.80
CA VAL A 62 -11.54 -6.75 14.48
C VAL A 62 -12.95 -7.29 14.20
N PRO A 63 -14.01 -6.75 14.84
CA PRO A 63 -15.39 -7.13 14.53
C PRO A 63 -15.74 -6.90 13.06
N GLU A 64 -16.54 -7.79 12.46
CA GLU A 64 -16.78 -7.80 11.00
C GLU A 64 -17.25 -6.44 10.45
N ARG A 65 -18.15 -5.75 11.16
CA ARG A 65 -18.65 -4.43 10.74
C ARG A 65 -17.52 -3.42 10.60
N GLU A 66 -16.72 -3.27 11.64
CA GLU A 66 -15.59 -2.33 11.67
C GLU A 66 -14.50 -2.77 10.68
N ARG A 67 -14.28 -4.09 10.56
CA ARG A 67 -13.33 -4.66 9.61
C ARG A 67 -13.68 -4.32 8.16
N ARG A 68 -14.98 -4.29 7.80
CA ARG A 68 -15.44 -3.88 6.45
C ARG A 68 -15.14 -2.40 6.20
N GLU A 69 -15.44 -1.54 7.16
CA GLU A 69 -15.15 -0.10 7.06
C GLU A 69 -13.64 0.16 6.90
N LEU A 70 -12.81 -0.42 7.76
CA LEU A 70 -11.35 -0.30 7.68
C LEU A 70 -10.79 -0.89 6.38
N TYR A 71 -11.37 -1.98 5.88
CA TYR A 71 -10.95 -2.60 4.63
C TYR A 71 -11.17 -1.66 3.44
N ASP A 72 -12.32 -0.97 3.39
CA ASP A 72 -12.60 0.00 2.33
C ASP A 72 -11.61 1.18 2.38
N ASP A 73 -11.24 1.64 3.57
CA ASP A 73 -10.22 2.67 3.76
C ASP A 73 -8.83 2.19 3.30
N VAL A 74 -8.45 0.95 3.61
CA VAL A 74 -7.21 0.34 3.12
C VAL A 74 -7.20 0.23 1.59
N VAL A 75 -8.31 -0.20 0.96
CA VAL A 75 -8.42 -0.29 -0.49
C VAL A 75 -8.25 1.09 -1.14
N ASN A 76 -8.89 2.12 -0.59
CA ASN A 76 -8.75 3.50 -1.06
C ASN A 76 -7.32 4.03 -0.92
N TYR A 77 -6.64 3.68 0.17
CA TYR A 77 -5.23 4.00 0.38
C TYR A 77 -4.34 3.32 -0.67
N LEU A 78 -4.53 2.02 -0.89
CA LEU A 78 -3.76 1.23 -1.85
C LEU A 78 -3.96 1.76 -3.28
N GLU A 79 -5.19 2.09 -3.67
CA GLU A 79 -5.47 2.66 -5.00
C GLU A 79 -4.69 3.97 -5.22
N LYS A 80 -4.67 4.86 -4.21
CA LYS A 80 -3.90 6.11 -4.28
C LYS A 80 -2.41 5.84 -4.39
N LYS A 81 -1.88 4.94 -3.55
CA LYS A 81 -0.46 4.55 -3.55
C LYS A 81 -0.04 3.97 -4.90
N GLU A 82 -0.76 2.97 -5.40
CA GLU A 82 -0.50 2.32 -6.69
C GLU A 82 -0.55 3.33 -7.85
N LYS A 83 -1.49 4.28 -7.83
CA LYS A 83 -1.59 5.35 -8.83
C LYS A 83 -0.40 6.31 -8.78
N GLU A 84 0.10 6.63 -7.59
CA GLU A 84 1.29 7.46 -7.41
C GLU A 84 2.56 6.73 -7.86
N GLU A 85 2.70 5.45 -7.51
CA GLU A 85 3.80 4.58 -7.94
C GLU A 85 3.83 4.44 -9.46
N ALA A 86 2.68 4.21 -10.11
CA ALA A 86 2.58 4.13 -11.57
C ALA A 86 2.99 5.45 -12.25
N LYS A 87 2.63 6.60 -11.68
CA LYS A 87 3.07 7.92 -12.18
C LYS A 87 4.58 8.11 -12.00
N ALA A 88 5.12 7.75 -10.84
CA ALA A 88 6.54 7.84 -10.54
C ALA A 88 7.36 6.96 -11.49
N LEU A 89 6.91 5.72 -11.70
CA LEU A 89 7.52 4.78 -12.63
C LEU A 89 7.50 5.31 -14.07
N LYS A 90 6.34 5.82 -14.55
CA LYS A 90 6.26 6.45 -15.86
C LYS A 90 7.23 7.62 -16.00
N LYS A 91 7.33 8.48 -14.97
CA LYS A 91 8.27 9.62 -14.97
C LYS A 91 9.73 9.15 -15.03
N ARG A 92 10.09 8.12 -14.25
CA ARG A 92 11.41 7.50 -14.26
C ARG A 92 11.74 6.93 -15.64
N ASN A 93 10.84 6.12 -16.21
CA ASN A 93 11.06 5.45 -17.50
C ASN A 93 11.19 6.47 -18.65
N VAL A 94 10.39 7.55 -18.64
CA VAL A 94 10.52 8.63 -19.63
C VAL A 94 11.87 9.34 -19.50
N LYS A 95 12.33 9.60 -18.26
CA LYS A 95 13.64 10.20 -18.02
C LYS A 95 14.77 9.27 -18.47
N ALA A 96 14.74 8.02 -18.07
CA ALA A 96 15.74 7.02 -18.45
C ALA A 96 15.84 6.87 -19.98
N LEU A 97 14.70 6.75 -20.67
CA LEU A 97 14.67 6.71 -22.13
C LEU A 97 15.25 7.98 -22.76
N LYS A 98 14.92 9.17 -22.23
CA LYS A 98 15.47 10.43 -22.73
C LYS A 98 17.00 10.46 -22.58
N ASP A 99 17.51 10.11 -21.40
CA ASP A 99 18.94 10.10 -21.10
C ASP A 99 19.69 9.11 -22.02
N ILE A 100 19.10 7.94 -22.29
CA ILE A 100 19.65 6.97 -23.26
C ILE A 100 19.70 7.59 -24.66
N LEU A 101 18.60 8.15 -25.15
CA LEU A 101 18.54 8.73 -26.50
C LEU A 101 19.50 9.90 -26.70
N GLU A 102 19.69 10.75 -25.68
CA GLU A 102 20.65 11.87 -25.73
C GLU A 102 22.11 11.40 -25.81
N ASN A 103 22.43 10.24 -25.23
CA ASN A 103 23.77 9.67 -25.25
C ASN A 103 24.04 8.72 -26.44
N MET A 104 23.01 8.42 -27.25
CA MET A 104 23.17 7.60 -28.46
C MET A 104 23.68 8.44 -29.63
N ALA A 105 24.99 8.40 -29.88
CA ALA A 105 25.63 9.11 -31.01
C ALA A 105 25.08 8.76 -32.41
N LYS A 106 24.36 7.63 -32.54
CA LYS A 106 23.75 7.16 -33.81
C LYS A 106 22.34 7.73 -34.05
N VAL A 107 21.70 8.30 -33.04
CA VAL A 107 20.36 8.89 -33.16
C VAL A 107 20.52 10.34 -33.59
N THR A 108 19.91 10.70 -34.71
CA THR A 108 19.91 12.07 -35.26
C THR A 108 18.49 12.53 -35.51
N PHE A 109 18.30 13.81 -35.88
CA PHE A 109 16.97 14.34 -36.21
C PHE A 109 16.28 13.66 -37.41
N ARG A 110 17.02 12.87 -38.21
CA ARG A 110 16.49 12.09 -39.34
C ARG A 110 16.13 10.65 -38.98
N THR A 111 16.55 10.18 -37.81
CA THR A 111 16.30 8.82 -37.35
C THR A 111 14.82 8.65 -37.07
N THR A 112 14.21 7.67 -37.74
CA THR A 112 12.81 7.33 -37.52
C THR A 112 12.63 6.59 -36.19
N TRP A 113 11.39 6.59 -35.67
CA TRP A 113 11.08 5.84 -34.45
C TRP A 113 11.39 4.33 -34.58
N GLN A 114 11.14 3.73 -35.74
CA GLN A 114 11.40 2.31 -35.98
C GLN A 114 12.91 1.98 -35.93
N GLU A 115 13.76 2.87 -36.46
CA GLU A 115 15.22 2.72 -36.40
C GLU A 115 15.73 2.92 -34.96
N ALA A 116 15.24 3.94 -34.26
CA ALA A 116 15.56 4.19 -32.87
C ALA A 116 15.16 3.01 -31.97
N GLN A 117 13.98 2.41 -32.19
CA GLN A 117 13.53 1.23 -31.45
C GLN A 117 14.48 0.05 -31.64
N ARG A 118 14.99 -0.18 -32.86
CA ARG A 118 15.98 -1.24 -33.11
C ARG A 118 17.29 -0.99 -32.35
N LEU A 119 17.76 0.25 -32.36
CA LEU A 119 18.97 0.64 -31.62
C LEU A 119 18.79 0.55 -30.10
N LEU A 120 17.57 0.81 -29.58
CA LEU A 120 17.25 0.67 -28.16
C LEU A 120 17.22 -0.80 -27.72
N LEU A 121 16.74 -1.71 -28.58
CA LEU A 121 16.77 -3.15 -28.31
C LEU A 121 18.20 -3.71 -28.24
N ASP A 122 19.16 -3.04 -28.89
CA ASP A 122 20.59 -3.36 -28.80
C ASP A 122 21.28 -2.66 -27.59
N ASN A 123 20.57 -1.79 -26.86
CA ASN A 123 21.10 -1.06 -25.71
C ASN A 123 20.86 -1.83 -24.40
N VAL A 124 21.95 -2.24 -23.75
CA VAL A 124 21.95 -3.03 -22.51
C VAL A 124 21.28 -2.31 -21.35
N GLU A 125 21.43 -0.99 -21.22
CA GLU A 125 20.79 -0.20 -20.17
C GLU A 125 19.28 -0.12 -20.37
N PHE A 126 18.81 -0.04 -21.62
CA PHE A 126 17.37 -0.05 -21.94
C PHE A 126 16.74 -1.43 -21.68
N VAL A 127 17.43 -2.52 -22.06
CA VAL A 127 16.90 -3.89 -21.96
C VAL A 127 16.85 -4.40 -20.51
N HIS A 128 17.76 -3.96 -19.65
CA HIS A 128 17.78 -4.36 -18.24
C HIS A 128 16.97 -3.45 -17.31
N ASP A 129 16.37 -2.37 -17.83
CA ASP A 129 15.49 -1.48 -17.06
C ASP A 129 14.06 -2.07 -16.96
N THR A 130 13.88 -3.06 -16.09
CA THR A 130 12.57 -3.65 -15.71
C THR A 130 12.04 -3.14 -14.39
#